data_AF-A0A353NMZ9-F1
#
_entry.id   AF-A0A353NMZ9-F1
#
_cell.length_a   1.000
_cell.length_b   1.000
_cell.length_c   1.000
_cell.angle_alpha   90.00
_cell.angle_beta   90.00
_cell.angle_gamma   90.00
#
_symmetry.space_group_name_H-M   'P 1'
#
loop_
_entity.id
_entity.type
_entity.pdbx_description
1 polymer ?
#
loop_
_entity_poly.entity_id
_entity_poly.type
_entity_poly.pdbx_seq_one_letter_code
_entity_poly.pdbx_strand_id
1 'polypeptide(L)'
;MYDNHPADIGTETFERSKDIGYKDLFQRQLKQVKDAMGRIKEGNYGICEGCGQEIPEERLEAVPFTTFCYQCRQKLDDQVTASRRPVEEGVVMPPFGGFAEDRLNTQHEVQFDGEDAWQAVEHYGTSSDFENRNEEEGTVE
;
A
#
# COMPACT_ATOMS: atom_id res chain seq x y z
N MET A 1 38.35 -9.93 19.93
CA MET A 1 38.49 -8.81 18.99
C MET A 1 37.18 -8.74 18.23
N TYR A 2 36.26 -7.88 18.64
CA TYR A 2 35.01 -7.66 17.91
C TYR A 2 35.32 -6.67 16.79
N ASP A 3 35.44 -7.17 15.57
CA ASP A 3 35.39 -6.34 14.37
C ASP A 3 33.90 -6.11 14.09
N ASN A 4 33.30 -5.19 14.84
CA ASN A 4 31.99 -4.70 14.50
C ASN A 4 32.18 -3.64 13.41
N HIS A 5 32.28 -4.10 12.17
CA HIS A 5 32.20 -3.20 11.03
C HIS A 5 30.85 -2.46 11.12
N PRO A 6 30.81 -1.14 10.88
CA PRO A 6 29.58 -0.36 11.00
C PRO A 6 28.46 -0.89 10.10
N ALA A 7 28.80 -1.55 8.98
CA ALA A 7 27.85 -2.24 8.10
C ALA A 7 27.24 -3.51 8.73
N ASP A 8 28.01 -4.26 9.52
CA ASP A 8 27.53 -5.48 10.18
C ASP A 8 26.57 -5.14 11.33
N ILE A 9 26.84 -4.06 12.08
CA ILE A 9 25.93 -3.55 13.11
C ILE A 9 24.58 -3.15 12.51
N GLY A 10 24.58 -2.49 11.35
CA GLY A 10 23.34 -2.12 10.64
C GLY A 10 22.51 -3.34 10.26
N THR A 11 23.15 -4.39 9.78
CA THR A 11 22.48 -5.64 9.38
C THR A 11 21.94 -6.40 10.61
N GLU A 12 22.74 -6.53 11.67
CA GLU A 12 22.33 -7.20 12.91
C GLU A 12 21.15 -6.49 13.59
N THR A 13 21.20 -5.15 13.67
CA THR A 13 20.11 -4.36 14.26
C THR A 13 18.83 -4.46 13.44
N PHE A 14 18.93 -4.48 12.11
CA PHE A 14 17.79 -4.69 11.23
C PHE A 14 17.13 -6.06 11.45
N GLU A 15 17.90 -7.15 11.41
CA GLU A 15 17.35 -8.50 11.63
C GLU A 15 16.74 -8.63 13.03
N ARG A 16 17.37 -8.06 14.06
CA ARG A 16 16.80 -8.03 15.41
C ARG A 16 15.48 -7.27 15.47
N SER A 17 15.36 -6.14 14.77
CA SER A 17 14.12 -5.36 14.73
C SER A 17 12.98 -6.14 14.07
N LYS A 18 13.29 -6.89 13.01
CA LYS A 18 12.36 -7.78 12.32
C LYS A 18 11.89 -8.93 13.20
N ASP A 19 12.79 -9.57 13.93
CA ASP A 19 12.45 -10.62 14.89
C ASP A 19 11.47 -10.13 15.98
N ILE A 20 11.70 -8.92 16.49
CA ILE A 20 10.79 -8.28 17.45
C ILE A 20 9.40 -8.07 16.82
N GLY A 21 9.35 -7.60 15.57
CA GLY A 21 8.09 -7.44 14.83
C GLY A 21 7.34 -8.75 14.65
N TYR A 22 8.02 -9.82 14.24
CA TYR A 22 7.39 -11.15 14.12
C TYR A 22 6.91 -11.70 15.45
N LYS A 23 7.68 -11.53 16.52
CA LYS A 23 7.28 -11.98 17.84
C LYS A 23 5.97 -11.34 18.28
N ASP A 24 5.83 -10.03 18.11
CA ASP A 24 4.59 -9.30 18.44
C ASP A 24 3.42 -9.73 17.54
N LEU A 25 3.65 -9.92 16.23
CA LEU A 25 2.65 -10.44 15.30
C LEU A 25 2.12 -11.82 15.74
N PHE A 26 3.03 -12.76 16.03
CA PHE A 26 2.65 -14.11 16.46
C PHE A 26 1.95 -14.12 17.81
N GLN A 27 2.34 -13.26 18.75
CA GLN A 27 1.64 -13.13 20.03
C GLN A 27 0.19 -12.66 19.84
N ARG A 28 -0.04 -11.70 18.93
CA ARG A 28 -1.40 -11.22 18.61
C ARG A 28 -2.23 -12.31 17.93
N GLN A 29 -1.67 -13.02 16.96
CA GLN A 29 -2.36 -14.14 16.30
C GLN A 29 -2.70 -15.25 17.30
N LEU A 30 -1.77 -15.62 18.16
CA LEU A 30 -1.99 -16.64 19.19
C LEU A 30 -3.10 -16.24 20.17
N LYS A 31 -3.20 -14.95 20.51
CA LYS A 31 -4.33 -14.43 21.29
C LYS A 31 -5.65 -14.58 20.55
N GLN A 32 -5.72 -14.17 19.28
CA GLN A 32 -6.93 -14.30 18.46
C GLN A 32 -7.40 -15.75 18.34
N VAL A 33 -6.48 -16.69 18.15
CA VAL A 33 -6.81 -18.12 18.09
C VAL A 33 -7.34 -18.62 19.44
N LYS A 34 -6.76 -18.19 20.56
CA LYS A 34 -7.27 -18.52 21.90
C LYS A 34 -8.68 -17.97 22.14
N ASP A 35 -8.93 -16.74 21.72
CA ASP A 35 -10.24 -16.11 21.84
C ASP A 35 -11.28 -16.84 21.00
N ALA A 36 -10.93 -17.24 19.76
CA ALA A 36 -11.78 -18.05 18.90
C ALA A 36 -12.10 -19.43 19.52
N MET A 37 -11.09 -20.10 20.10
CA MET A 37 -11.32 -21.34 20.86
C MET A 37 -12.24 -21.14 22.07
N GLY A 38 -12.19 -19.99 22.73
CA GLY A 38 -13.13 -19.61 23.78
C GLY A 38 -14.57 -19.57 23.27
N ARG A 39 -14.80 -18.91 22.13
CA ARG A 39 -16.14 -18.81 21.51
C ARG A 39 -16.71 -20.13 21.05
N ILE A 40 -15.86 -21.04 20.58
CA ILE A 40 -16.29 -22.40 20.24
C ILE A 40 -16.85 -23.10 21.47
N LYS A 41 -16.21 -22.94 22.64
CA LYS A 41 -16.70 -23.52 23.91
C LYS A 41 -18.00 -22.87 24.39
N GLU A 42 -18.17 -21.58 24.14
CA GLU A 42 -19.38 -20.82 24.49
C GLU A 42 -20.53 -21.03 23.49
N GLY A 43 -20.27 -21.66 22.33
CA GLY A 43 -21.26 -21.89 21.28
C GLY A 43 -21.55 -20.65 20.41
N ASN A 44 -20.78 -19.57 20.55
CA ASN A 44 -20.94 -18.32 19.79
C ASN A 44 -19.93 -18.19 18.63
N TYR A 45 -19.36 -19.32 18.20
CA TYR A 45 -18.45 -19.35 17.06
C TYR A 45 -19.20 -19.11 15.75
N GLY A 46 -18.63 -18.30 14.87
CA GLY A 46 -19.28 -17.94 13.61
C GLY A 46 -20.30 -16.80 13.72
N ILE A 47 -20.46 -16.15 14.88
CA ILE A 47 -21.33 -14.97 15.02
C ILE A 47 -20.46 -13.70 15.08
N CYS A 48 -20.80 -12.71 14.24
CA CYS A 48 -20.11 -11.43 14.16
C CYS A 48 -20.41 -10.56 15.39
N GLU A 49 -19.38 -10.03 16.07
CA GLU A 49 -19.58 -9.13 17.22
C GLU A 49 -20.10 -7.74 16.86
N GLY A 50 -19.92 -7.32 15.61
CA GLY A 50 -20.33 -5.98 15.15
C GLY A 50 -21.81 -5.89 14.80
N CYS A 51 -22.35 -6.92 14.12
CA CYS A 51 -23.73 -6.93 13.63
C CYS A 51 -24.59 -8.07 14.18
N GLY A 52 -24.01 -9.04 14.90
CA GLY A 52 -24.73 -10.21 15.42
C GLY A 52 -25.15 -11.23 14.36
N GLN A 53 -24.75 -11.06 13.10
CA GLN A 53 -25.07 -11.99 12.01
C GLN A 53 -24.06 -13.13 11.93
N GLU A 54 -24.46 -14.23 11.31
CA GLU A 54 -23.59 -15.35 10.98
C GLU A 54 -22.48 -14.93 9.99
N ILE A 55 -21.26 -15.37 10.25
CA ILE A 55 -20.09 -15.14 9.42
C ILE A 55 -20.09 -16.21 8.31
N PRO A 56 -19.93 -15.82 7.03
CA PRO A 56 -19.88 -16.78 5.92
C PRO A 56 -18.82 -17.86 6.15
N GLU A 57 -19.14 -19.10 5.83
CA GLU A 57 -18.26 -20.26 6.02
C GLU A 57 -16.94 -20.10 5.24
N GLU A 58 -16.99 -19.64 3.99
CA GLU A 58 -15.82 -19.35 3.15
C GLU A 58 -14.80 -18.43 3.86
N ARG A 59 -15.28 -17.51 4.70
CA ARG A 59 -14.42 -16.61 5.47
C ARG A 59 -13.80 -17.31 6.68
N LEU A 60 -14.55 -18.19 7.34
CA LEU A 60 -14.05 -18.98 8.47
C LEU A 60 -13.05 -20.05 8.02
N GLU A 61 -13.20 -20.59 6.81
CA GLU A 61 -12.21 -21.47 6.19
C GLU A 61 -10.89 -20.74 5.91
N ALA A 62 -10.96 -19.52 5.36
CA ALA A 62 -9.78 -18.71 5.08
C ALA A 62 -9.12 -18.15 6.35
N VAL A 63 -9.92 -17.66 7.31
CA VAL A 63 -9.45 -17.02 8.54
C VAL A 63 -10.30 -17.49 9.75
N PRO A 64 -9.97 -18.63 10.37
CA PRO A 64 -10.82 -19.27 11.38
C PRO A 64 -10.90 -18.50 12.70
N PHE A 65 -9.92 -17.65 13.00
CA PHE A 65 -9.90 -16.84 14.23
C PHE A 65 -10.60 -15.49 14.08
N THR A 66 -11.30 -15.25 12.96
CA THR A 66 -11.99 -13.98 12.73
C THR A 66 -13.24 -13.84 13.60
N THR A 67 -13.44 -12.64 14.15
CA THR A 67 -14.56 -12.31 15.04
C THR A 67 -15.61 -11.42 14.38
N PHE A 68 -15.32 -10.94 13.16
CA PHE A 68 -16.14 -9.98 12.42
C PHE A 68 -16.41 -10.48 11.00
N CYS A 69 -17.62 -10.20 10.50
CA CYS A 69 -17.96 -10.37 9.10
C CYS A 69 -17.18 -9.38 8.21
N TYR A 70 -17.14 -9.63 6.91
CA TYR A 70 -16.43 -8.79 5.94
C TYR A 70 -16.84 -7.31 6.01
N GLN A 71 -18.15 -7.05 6.04
CA GLN A 71 -18.72 -5.69 6.08
C GLN A 71 -18.32 -4.93 7.36
N CYS A 72 -18.42 -5.57 8.53
CA CYS A 72 -18.00 -4.96 9.79
C CYS A 72 -16.48 -4.74 9.84
N ARG A 73 -15.70 -5.68 9.30
CA ARG A 73 -14.25 -5.56 9.24
C ARG A 73 -13.84 -4.40 8.34
N GLN A 74 -14.45 -4.28 7.16
CA GLN A 74 -14.16 -3.21 6.21
C GLN A 74 -14.44 -1.83 6.81
N LYS A 75 -15.61 -1.64 7.45
CA LYS A 75 -15.94 -0.38 8.14
C LYS A 75 -14.93 -0.01 9.23
N LEU A 76 -14.42 -1.00 9.96
CA LEU A 76 -13.40 -0.78 10.99
C LEU A 76 -12.05 -0.37 10.37
N ASP A 77 -11.65 -1.06 9.30
CA ASP A 77 -10.41 -0.76 8.59
C ASP A 77 -10.43 0.63 7.95
N ASP A 78 -11.56 1.04 7.35
CA ASP A 78 -11.76 2.36 6.75
C ASP A 78 -11.63 3.49 7.78
N GLN A 79 -12.15 3.28 9.00
CA GLN A 79 -12.00 4.26 10.09
C GLN A 79 -10.53 4.37 10.53
N VAL A 80 -9.81 3.25 10.57
CA VAL A 80 -8.40 3.22 10.98
C VAL A 80 -7.51 3.87 9.91
N THR A 81 -7.73 3.61 8.63
CA THR A 81 -6.98 4.26 7.55
C THR A 81 -7.24 5.75 7.50
N ALA A 82 -8.49 6.19 7.68
CA ALA A 82 -8.81 7.62 7.76
C ALA A 82 -8.09 8.31 8.94
N SER A 83 -7.95 7.63 10.08
CA SER A 83 -7.28 8.20 11.26
C SER A 83 -5.76 8.13 11.23
N ARG A 84 -5.16 7.19 10.49
CA ARG A 84 -3.69 6.99 10.43
C ARG A 84 -3.04 7.75 9.29
N ARG A 85 -3.81 8.20 8.30
CA ARG A 85 -3.32 9.04 7.23
C ARG A 85 -3.11 10.46 7.75
N PRO A 86 -1.96 11.09 7.49
CA PRO A 86 -1.72 12.47 7.88
C PRO A 86 -2.80 13.39 7.28
N VAL A 87 -3.16 14.47 7.99
CA VAL A 87 -4.18 15.44 7.51
C VAL A 87 -3.73 16.10 6.20
N GLU A 88 -2.41 16.18 6.00
CA GLU A 88 -1.75 16.65 4.81
C GLU A 88 -2.17 15.84 3.58
N GLU A 89 -2.43 14.53 3.70
CA GLU A 89 -2.85 13.72 2.55
C GLU A 89 -4.21 14.16 1.96
N GLY A 90 -5.08 14.78 2.76
CA GLY A 90 -6.35 15.33 2.29
C GLY A 90 -6.22 16.71 1.62
N VAL A 91 -5.10 17.40 1.82
CA VAL A 91 -4.83 18.75 1.29
C VAL A 91 -3.79 18.71 0.17
N VAL A 92 -2.82 17.80 0.27
CA VAL A 92 -1.80 17.54 -0.73
C VAL A 92 -2.50 16.86 -1.90
N MET A 93 -2.72 17.63 -2.96
CA MET A 93 -3.00 17.04 -4.26
C MET A 93 -1.87 16.05 -4.57
N PRO A 94 -2.19 14.80 -4.93
CA PRO A 94 -1.17 13.79 -5.17
C PRO A 94 -0.15 14.34 -6.17
N PRO A 95 1.16 14.29 -5.86
CA PRO A 95 2.21 14.92 -6.67
C PRO A 95 2.28 14.37 -8.11
N PHE A 96 1.58 13.26 -8.36
CA PHE A 96 1.51 12.53 -9.62
C PHE A 96 0.08 12.06 -9.98
N GLY A 97 -0.97 12.63 -9.37
CA GLY A 97 -2.34 12.10 -9.49
C GLY A 97 -3.26 12.87 -10.42
N GLY A 98 -2.71 13.67 -11.34
CA GLY A 98 -3.46 14.33 -12.41
C GLY A 98 -3.49 13.55 -13.73
N PHE A 99 -2.77 12.44 -13.86
CA PHE A 99 -2.57 11.75 -15.15
C PHE A 99 -3.53 10.58 -15.40
N ALA A 100 -4.36 10.24 -14.43
CA ALA A 100 -5.36 9.19 -14.54
C ALA A 100 -6.73 9.81 -14.28
N GLU A 101 -7.32 10.30 -15.38
CA GLU A 101 -8.74 10.57 -15.61
C GLU A 101 -9.54 11.22 -14.46
N ASP A 102 -9.94 12.47 -14.73
CA ASP A 102 -11.31 12.93 -14.50
C ASP A 102 -11.83 12.88 -13.05
N ARG A 103 -11.14 13.57 -12.12
CA ARG A 103 -11.72 13.85 -10.77
C ARG A 103 -12.02 15.32 -10.49
N LEU A 104 -11.56 16.22 -11.33
CA LEU A 104 -12.04 17.59 -11.35
C LEU A 104 -12.64 17.77 -12.73
N ASN A 105 -13.96 17.95 -12.78
CA ASN A 105 -14.72 18.33 -13.97
C ASN A 105 -14.32 19.76 -14.39
N THR A 106 -13.04 19.96 -14.69
CA THR A 106 -12.49 21.20 -15.24
C THR A 106 -12.44 21.00 -16.73
N GLN A 107 -13.59 21.13 -17.38
CA GLN A 107 -13.64 21.21 -18.84
C GLN A 107 -12.79 22.42 -19.25
N HIS A 108 -11.61 22.13 -19.82
CA HIS A 108 -10.65 23.06 -20.43
C HIS A 108 -9.64 23.73 -19.49
N GLU A 109 -8.76 22.95 -18.85
CA GLU A 109 -7.47 23.47 -18.39
C GLU A 109 -6.39 23.15 -19.44
N VAL A 110 -5.78 24.19 -20.03
CA VAL A 110 -4.57 24.14 -20.89
C VAL A 110 -3.29 24.07 -20.05
N GLN A 111 -3.36 23.43 -18.89
CA GLN A 111 -2.25 23.36 -17.95
C GLN A 111 -1.35 22.19 -18.32
N PHE A 112 -0.07 22.36 -18.00
CA PHE A 112 0.97 21.36 -18.20
C PHE A 112 0.57 20.04 -17.53
N ASP A 113 0.14 19.07 -18.34
CA ASP A 113 -0.38 17.79 -17.87
C ASP A 113 0.61 16.63 -18.08
N GLY A 114 0.10 15.40 -17.93
CA GLY A 114 0.91 14.21 -18.18
C GLY A 114 1.35 14.09 -19.64
N GLU A 115 0.49 14.47 -20.59
CA GLU A 115 0.78 14.45 -22.03
C GLU A 115 1.87 15.48 -22.36
N ASP A 116 1.78 16.70 -21.81
CA ASP A 116 2.80 17.74 -21.95
C ASP A 116 4.16 17.30 -21.38
N ALA A 117 4.15 16.59 -20.25
CA ALA A 117 5.37 16.05 -19.64
C ALA A 117 6.05 15.01 -20.55
N TRP A 118 5.27 14.15 -21.22
CA TRP A 118 5.79 13.20 -22.19
C TRP A 118 6.32 13.90 -23.44
N GLN A 119 5.56 14.83 -24.02
CA GLN A 119 5.96 15.59 -25.21
C GLN A 119 7.26 16.41 -24.98
N ALA A 120 7.43 16.99 -23.78
CA ALA A 120 8.63 17.75 -23.43
C ALA A 120 9.91 16.90 -23.40
N VAL A 121 9.80 15.62 -23.03
CA VAL A 121 10.94 14.68 -23.00
C VAL A 121 11.13 14.01 -24.36
N GLU A 122 10.04 13.79 -25.10
CA GLU A 122 10.04 13.16 -26.42
C GLU A 122 10.99 13.87 -27.41
N HIS A 123 11.06 15.21 -27.36
CA HIS A 123 11.96 15.99 -28.21
C HIS A 123 13.45 15.63 -27.99
N TYR A 124 13.83 15.10 -26.83
CA TYR A 124 15.22 14.65 -26.57
C TYR A 124 15.49 13.22 -27.07
N GLY A 125 14.52 12.58 -27.73
CA GLY A 125 14.64 11.29 -28.36
C GLY A 125 13.89 10.20 -27.60
N THR A 126 12.99 9.51 -28.30
CA THR A 126 12.41 8.26 -27.82
C THR A 126 13.29 7.08 -28.22
N SER A 127 13.30 6.01 -27.44
CA SER A 127 14.03 4.79 -27.79
C SER A 127 13.53 4.11 -29.10
N SER A 128 12.45 4.61 -29.71
CA SER A 128 11.87 4.15 -30.98
C SER A 128 12.43 4.85 -32.22
N ASP A 129 13.10 6.01 -32.10
CA ASP A 129 13.67 6.72 -33.25
C ASP A 129 15.12 6.31 -33.50
N PHE A 130 15.31 5.29 -34.33
CA PHE A 130 16.64 4.84 -34.78
C PHE A 130 17.24 5.73 -35.89
N GLU A 131 16.53 6.75 -36.39
CA GLU A 131 16.91 7.46 -37.63
C GLU A 131 17.61 8.83 -37.47
N ASN A 132 17.72 9.42 -36.28
CA ASN A 132 18.35 10.75 -36.12
C ASN A 132 19.71 10.71 -35.41
N ARG A 133 20.69 9.97 -35.97
CA ARG A 133 22.07 10.00 -35.46
C ARG A 133 23.14 10.45 -36.45
N ASN A 134 22.83 10.71 -37.72
CA ASN A 134 23.86 10.94 -38.75
C ASN A 134 23.53 12.06 -39.76
N GLU A 135 23.22 13.30 -39.35
CA GLU A 135 23.10 14.41 -40.33
C GLU A 135 23.81 15.73 -39.95
N GLU A 136 24.68 15.77 -38.94
CA GLU A 136 25.50 16.98 -38.66
C GLU A 136 27.01 16.71 -38.77
N GLU A 137 27.47 16.30 -39.94
CA GLU A 137 28.82 16.63 -40.42
C GLU A 137 28.74 17.20 -41.83
N GLY A 138 28.66 18.54 -41.95
CA GLY A 138 28.48 19.17 -43.26
C GLY A 138 28.50 20.72 -43.24
N THR A 139 29.70 21.27 -43.03
CA THR A 139 30.18 22.57 -43.56
C THR A 139 29.37 23.85 -43.32
N VAL A 140 29.91 24.76 -42.49
CA VAL A 140 29.84 26.21 -42.72
C VAL A 140 31.21 26.83 -42.39
N GLU A 141 31.87 27.32 -43.45
CA GLU A 141 33.05 28.21 -43.58
C GLU A 141 34.34 27.94 -42.77
#